data_AF-A0A4R8ZHL5-F1
#
_entry.id   AF-A0A4R8ZHL5-F1
#
_cell.length_a   1.000
_cell.length_b   1.000
_cell.length_c   1.000
_cell.angle_alpha   90.00
_cell.angle_beta   90.00
_cell.angle_gamma   90.00
#
_symmetry.space_group_name_H-M   'P 1'
#
loop_
_entity.id
_entity.type
_entity.pdbx_description
1 polymer ?
#
loop_
_entity_poly.entity_id
_entity_poly.type
_entity_poly.pdbx_seq_one_letter_code
_entity_poly.pdbx_strand_id
1 'polypeptide(L)'
;MMIDIASSVFGVIGIVVFSVWFLLTIAFQKNNLLSRLTKRFDRFTLIPKWSFFTPDPGASNYHFVYRSRDDETSVSPWLELDLSPRGILFPLWNPRKRYREGMIELFQLLALSSINSPAERLQFTAPYIILLDVARKRLGGSLSSQAFYQFALVETRGPSGASVPRVRFYSLTHPVS
;
A
#
# COMPACT_ATOMS: atom_id res chain seq x y z
N MET A 1 21.76 -44.74 -30.99
CA MET A 1 20.73 -44.26 -31.94
C MET A 1 19.31 -44.32 -31.36
N MET A 2 18.72 -45.49 -31.05
CA MET A 2 17.35 -45.53 -30.47
C MET A 2 17.25 -44.88 -29.07
N ILE A 3 18.27 -45.04 -28.24
CA ILE A 3 18.35 -44.44 -26.89
C ILE A 3 18.45 -42.90 -26.98
N ASP A 4 19.14 -42.37 -28.00
CA ASP A 4 19.31 -40.92 -28.22
C ASP A 4 18.04 -40.26 -28.77
N ILE A 5 17.27 -40.99 -29.57
CA ILE A 5 15.95 -40.54 -30.06
C ILE A 5 14.96 -40.50 -28.89
N ALA A 6 14.95 -41.54 -28.05
CA ALA A 6 14.08 -41.59 -26.88
C ALA A 6 14.39 -40.44 -25.90
N SER A 7 15.66 -40.19 -25.58
CA SER A 7 16.06 -39.09 -24.69
C SER A 7 15.68 -37.72 -25.27
N SER A 8 15.82 -37.53 -26.58
CA SER A 8 15.41 -36.29 -27.27
C SER A 8 13.89 -36.08 -27.21
N VAL A 9 13.10 -37.14 -27.42
CA VAL A 9 11.63 -37.08 -27.32
C VAL A 9 11.18 -36.76 -25.90
N PHE A 10 11.76 -37.40 -24.88
CA PHE A 10 11.48 -37.08 -23.48
C PHE A 10 11.84 -35.64 -23.12
N GLY A 11 12.96 -35.14 -23.65
CA GLY A 11 13.38 -33.74 -23.48
C GLY A 11 12.36 -32.76 -24.07
N VAL A 12 11.90 -32.99 -25.30
CA VAL A 12 10.89 -32.13 -25.95
C VAL A 12 9.57 -32.15 -25.18
N ILE A 13 9.12 -33.33 -24.75
CA ILE A 13 7.90 -33.46 -23.94
C ILE A 13 8.04 -32.68 -22.64
N GLY A 14 9.16 -32.82 -21.93
CA GLY A 14 9.43 -32.08 -20.71
C GLY A 14 9.38 -30.57 -20.93
N ILE A 15 10.04 -30.07 -21.98
CA ILE A 15 10.04 -28.64 -22.33
C ILE A 15 8.62 -28.13 -22.59
N VAL A 16 7.81 -28.87 -23.36
CA VAL A 16 6.44 -28.47 -23.67
C VAL A 16 5.59 -28.44 -22.39
N VAL A 17 5.67 -29.48 -21.56
CA VAL A 17 4.90 -29.57 -20.31
C VAL A 17 5.27 -28.43 -19.36
N PHE A 18 6.57 -28.20 -19.11
CA PHE A 18 7.00 -27.13 -18.22
C PHE A 18 6.73 -25.74 -18.77
N SER A 19 6.82 -25.54 -20.09
CA SER A 19 6.49 -24.25 -20.72
C SER A 19 5.01 -23.93 -20.59
N VAL A 20 4.13 -24.91 -20.85
CA VAL A 20 2.68 -24.76 -20.66
C VAL A 20 2.37 -24.49 -19.19
N TRP A 21 2.94 -25.27 -18.27
CA TRP A 21 2.73 -25.08 -16.83
C TRP A 21 3.20 -23.69 -16.35
N PHE A 22 4.33 -23.20 -16.85
CA PHE A 22 4.85 -21.87 -16.55
C PHE A 22 3.93 -20.76 -17.09
N LEU A 23 3.47 -20.86 -18.34
CA LEU A 23 2.55 -19.89 -18.93
C LEU A 23 1.20 -19.87 -18.20
N LEU A 24 0.67 -21.03 -17.81
CA LEU A 24 -0.54 -21.12 -16.99
C LEU A 24 -0.32 -20.45 -15.63
N THR A 25 0.83 -20.70 -14.99
CA THR A 25 1.20 -20.05 -13.73
C THR A 25 1.19 -18.52 -13.86
N ILE A 26 1.80 -17.97 -14.91
CA ILE A 26 1.78 -16.52 -15.17
C ILE A 26 0.35 -16.01 -15.39
N ALA A 27 -0.43 -16.70 -16.24
CA ALA A 27 -1.78 -16.28 -16.60
C ALA A 27 -2.74 -16.25 -15.40
N PHE A 28 -2.53 -17.14 -14.42
CA PHE A 28 -3.39 -17.29 -13.25
C PHE A 28 -2.88 -16.60 -11.99
N GLN A 29 -1.71 -15.97 -12.04
CA GLN A 29 -1.10 -15.28 -10.91
C GLN A 29 -1.92 -14.06 -10.45
N LYS A 30 -2.55 -13.33 -11.37
CA LYS A 30 -3.36 -12.14 -11.06
C LYS A 30 -4.82 -12.53 -10.80
N ASN A 31 -5.48 -11.83 -9.86
CA ASN A 31 -6.89 -12.07 -9.50
C ASN A 31 -7.87 -11.60 -10.60
N ASN A 32 -7.79 -12.21 -11.77
CA ASN A 32 -8.55 -11.89 -12.98
C ASN A 32 -9.67 -12.93 -13.20
N LEU A 33 -10.50 -12.74 -14.23
CA LEU A 33 -11.52 -13.73 -14.63
C LEU A 33 -10.93 -15.14 -14.84
N LEU A 34 -9.73 -15.22 -15.42
CA LEU A 34 -9.01 -16.48 -15.64
C LEU A 34 -8.65 -17.21 -14.33
N SER A 35 -8.28 -16.48 -13.27
CA SER A 35 -7.98 -17.12 -11.97
C SER A 35 -9.23 -17.64 -11.25
N ARG A 36 -10.44 -17.30 -11.72
CA ARG A 36 -11.69 -17.92 -11.22
C ARG A 36 -11.92 -19.28 -11.87
N LEU A 37 -11.47 -19.46 -13.11
CA LEU A 37 -11.53 -20.74 -13.82
C LEU A 37 -10.56 -21.76 -13.21
N THR A 38 -9.37 -21.34 -12.75
CA THR A 38 -8.45 -22.27 -12.05
C THR A 38 -9.06 -22.87 -10.80
N LYS A 39 -9.81 -22.11 -9.98
CA LYS A 39 -10.50 -22.71 -8.82
C LYS A 39 -11.44 -23.85 -9.19
N ARG A 40 -11.94 -23.89 -10.43
CA ARG A 40 -12.85 -24.92 -10.93
C ARG A 40 -12.11 -26.13 -11.51
N PHE A 41 -10.98 -25.91 -12.19
CA PHE A 41 -10.26 -26.95 -12.92
C PHE A 41 -9.01 -27.48 -12.19
N ASP A 42 -8.39 -26.68 -11.34
CA ASP A 42 -7.18 -27.03 -10.59
C ASP A 42 -7.53 -27.56 -9.19
N ARG A 43 -8.22 -28.71 -9.15
CA ARG A 43 -8.63 -29.35 -7.88
C ARG A 43 -7.43 -29.81 -7.06
N PHE A 44 -6.32 -30.15 -7.71
CA PHE A 44 -5.09 -30.62 -7.08
C PHE A 44 -4.12 -29.48 -6.73
N THR A 45 -4.46 -28.22 -7.03
CA THR A 45 -3.60 -27.05 -6.76
C THR A 45 -2.21 -27.20 -7.40
N LEU A 46 -2.18 -27.72 -8.63
CA LEU A 46 -0.96 -27.94 -9.41
C LEU A 46 -0.40 -26.64 -9.98
N ILE A 47 -1.24 -25.61 -10.13
CA ILE A 47 -0.82 -24.29 -10.59
C ILE A 47 -0.54 -23.43 -9.36
N PRO A 48 0.74 -23.12 -9.07
CA PRO A 48 1.09 -22.36 -7.89
C PRO A 48 0.53 -20.94 -8.02
N LYS A 49 0.00 -20.43 -6.91
CA LYS A 49 -0.40 -19.03 -6.80
C LYS A 49 0.48 -18.35 -5.77
N TRP A 50 1.26 -17.35 -6.17
CA TRP A 50 2.08 -16.58 -5.21
C TRP A 50 1.28 -15.48 -4.50
N SER A 51 0.03 -15.77 -4.10
CA SER A 51 -0.63 -14.94 -3.10
C SER A 51 -0.05 -15.33 -1.75
N PHE A 52 0.61 -14.38 -1.08
CA PHE A 52 1.03 -14.51 0.31
C PHE A 52 -0.10 -15.11 1.17
N PHE A 53 0.25 -15.86 2.21
CA PHE A 53 -0.58 -16.72 3.08
C PHE A 53 -1.78 -16.06 3.81
N THR A 54 -2.36 -15.00 3.27
CA THR A 54 -3.49 -14.28 3.84
C THR A 54 -4.59 -14.19 2.76
N PRO A 55 -5.76 -14.82 2.96
CA PRO A 55 -6.90 -14.78 2.01
C PRO A 55 -7.32 -13.35 1.66
N ASP A 56 -7.19 -12.44 2.62
CA ASP A 56 -7.25 -10.99 2.47
C ASP A 56 -5.93 -10.39 2.94
N PRO A 57 -4.94 -10.15 2.05
CA PRO A 57 -3.73 -9.43 2.44
C PRO A 57 -4.16 -8.06 2.95
N GLY A 58 -3.81 -7.71 4.20
CA GLY A 58 -4.22 -6.51 4.95
C GLY A 58 -4.79 -5.41 4.06
N ALA A 59 -6.10 -5.49 3.79
CA ALA A 59 -6.72 -4.90 2.61
C ALA A 59 -7.04 -3.41 2.79
N SER A 60 -6.28 -2.73 3.63
CA SER A 60 -6.54 -1.35 4.01
C SER A 60 -5.49 -0.45 3.37
N ASN A 61 -5.93 0.43 2.49
CA ASN A 61 -5.07 1.51 1.99
C ASN A 61 -5.12 2.65 3.01
N TYR A 62 -3.93 3.15 3.38
CA TYR A 62 -3.79 4.30 4.25
C TYR A 62 -3.49 5.53 3.43
N HIS A 63 -4.21 6.60 3.73
CA HIS A 63 -4.07 7.90 3.12
C HIS A 63 -3.62 8.88 4.20
N PHE A 64 -2.52 9.57 3.93
CA PHE A 64 -2.03 10.64 4.78
C PHE A 64 -2.49 11.96 4.20
N VAL A 65 -3.35 12.67 4.93
CA VAL A 65 -3.85 13.96 4.50
C VAL A 65 -3.39 15.04 5.47
N TYR A 66 -3.07 16.21 4.94
CA TYR A 66 -2.63 17.36 5.72
C TYR A 66 -3.28 18.62 5.18
N ARG A 67 -3.40 19.63 6.04
CA ARG A 67 -3.97 20.93 5.69
C ARG A 67 -3.33 22.02 6.53
N SER A 68 -3.46 23.26 6.06
CA SER A 68 -3.17 24.45 6.84
C SER A 68 -4.45 25.19 7.22
N ARG A 69 -4.31 26.07 8.20
CA ARG A 69 -5.32 27.02 8.63
C ARG A 69 -4.62 28.34 8.91
N ASP A 70 -5.08 29.41 8.29
CA ASP A 70 -4.64 30.76 8.66
C ASP A 70 -5.44 31.27 9.87
N ASP A 71 -4.87 32.21 10.63
CA ASP A 71 -5.52 32.88 11.78
C ASP A 71 -6.86 33.52 11.39
N GLU A 72 -6.97 33.94 10.13
CA GLU A 72 -8.10 34.50 9.39
C GLU A 72 -9.50 33.92 9.65
N THR A 73 -9.71 32.71 9.11
CA THR A 73 -10.97 31.96 8.96
C THR A 73 -10.86 30.96 7.79
N SER A 74 -9.84 31.08 6.94
CA SER A 74 -9.59 30.18 5.81
C SER A 74 -8.90 28.89 6.27
N VAL A 75 -9.62 27.78 6.13
CA VAL A 75 -9.05 26.43 6.26
C VAL A 75 -8.75 25.93 4.85
N SER A 76 -7.51 25.51 4.59
CA SER A 76 -7.14 24.95 3.30
C SER A 76 -7.88 23.63 3.06
N PRO A 77 -8.09 23.24 1.79
CA PRO A 77 -8.52 21.88 1.49
C PRO A 77 -7.50 20.87 2.04
N TRP A 78 -7.98 19.67 2.34
CA TRP A 78 -7.11 18.55 2.67
C TRP A 78 -6.31 18.14 1.43
N LEU A 79 -5.00 18.10 1.57
CA LEU A 79 -4.06 17.63 0.56
C LEU A 79 -3.60 16.23 0.93
N GLU A 80 -3.63 15.31 -0.03
CA GLU A 80 -3.14 13.95 0.16
C GLU A 80 -1.66 13.84 -0.21
N LEU A 81 -0.89 13.15 0.62
CA LEU A 81 0.47 12.75 0.27
C LEU A 81 0.42 11.46 -0.56
N ASP A 82 0.82 11.53 -1.82
CA ASP A 82 0.96 10.34 -2.67
C ASP A 82 2.14 9.47 -2.20
N LEU A 83 1.82 8.37 -1.52
CA LEU A 83 2.78 7.38 -1.03
C LEU A 83 3.11 6.28 -2.06
N SER A 84 2.32 6.17 -3.14
CA SER A 84 2.45 5.10 -4.13
C SER A 84 2.34 5.65 -5.56
N PRO A 85 3.33 6.44 -6.01
CA PRO A 85 3.34 6.88 -7.40
C PRO A 85 3.37 5.66 -8.32
N ARG A 86 2.63 5.72 -9.43
CA ARG A 86 2.57 4.62 -10.40
C ARG A 86 3.62 4.83 -11.47
N GLY A 87 4.53 3.87 -11.60
CA GLY A 87 5.55 3.86 -12.66
C GLY A 87 5.64 2.50 -13.33
N ILE A 88 5.91 2.49 -14.64
CA ILE A 88 5.99 1.27 -15.45
C ILE A 88 7.14 0.36 -14.98
N LEU A 89 8.22 0.95 -14.48
CA LEU A 89 9.41 0.24 -13.98
C LEU A 89 9.30 -0.20 -12.51
N PHE A 90 8.25 0.19 -11.79
CA PHE A 90 8.13 -0.09 -10.36
C PHE A 90 8.02 -1.59 -10.01
N PRO A 91 7.45 -2.47 -10.86
CA PRO A 91 7.51 -3.90 -10.62
C PRO A 91 8.94 -4.45 -10.57
N LEU A 92 9.87 -3.86 -11.33
CA LEU A 92 11.27 -4.27 -11.38
C LEU A 92 12.11 -3.55 -10.32
N TRP A 93 11.89 -2.25 -10.14
CA TRP A 93 12.63 -1.42 -9.20
C TRP A 93 11.74 -0.36 -8.56
N ASN A 94 11.43 -0.51 -7.27
CA ASN A 94 10.64 0.44 -6.50
C ASN A 94 11.42 0.96 -5.28
N PRO A 95 12.29 1.97 -5.46
CA PRO A 95 13.11 2.50 -4.36
C PRO A 95 12.25 3.16 -3.28
N ARG A 96 11.05 3.66 -3.64
CA ARG A 96 10.11 4.28 -2.69
C ARG A 96 9.30 3.28 -1.88
N LYS A 97 9.37 1.97 -2.19
CA LYS A 97 8.65 0.92 -1.45
C LYS A 97 8.99 0.96 0.04
N ARG A 98 10.28 1.04 0.39
CA ARG A 98 10.71 1.07 1.80
C ARG A 98 10.19 2.28 2.56
N TYR A 99 10.19 3.46 1.92
CA TYR A 99 9.63 4.67 2.50
C TYR A 99 8.12 4.52 2.75
N ARG A 100 7.39 3.99 1.78
CA ARG A 100 5.95 3.73 1.91
C ARG A 100 5.64 2.77 3.05
N GLU A 101 6.31 1.61 3.11
CA GLU A 101 6.07 0.63 4.18
C GLU A 101 6.36 1.25 5.56
N GLY A 102 7.42 2.05 5.68
CA GLY A 102 7.72 2.78 6.92
C GLY A 102 6.63 3.80 7.30
N MET A 103 6.07 4.53 6.33
CA MET A 103 4.93 5.43 6.58
C MET A 103 3.69 4.66 7.05
N ILE A 104 3.37 3.53 6.42
CA ILE A 104 2.25 2.66 6.81
C ILE A 104 2.45 2.15 8.25
N GLU A 105 3.67 1.74 8.62
CA GLU A 105 3.99 1.30 9.97
C GLU A 105 3.76 2.42 11.00
N LEU A 106 4.22 3.65 10.73
CA LEU A 106 3.94 4.80 11.60
C LEU A 106 2.43 5.07 11.75
N PHE A 107 1.67 4.95 10.67
CA PHE A 107 0.21 5.12 10.73
C PHE A 107 -0.46 4.07 11.58
N GLN A 108 -0.06 2.81 11.44
CA GLN A 108 -0.61 1.71 12.23
C GLN A 108 -0.27 1.89 13.71
N LEU A 109 0.97 2.24 14.04
CA LEU A 109 1.40 2.52 15.41
C LEU A 109 0.61 3.67 16.03
N LEU A 110 0.43 4.77 15.29
CA LEU A 110 -0.33 5.93 15.77
C LEU A 110 -1.83 5.61 15.90
N ALA A 111 -2.42 4.93 14.91
CA ALA A 111 -3.82 4.53 14.93
C ALA A 111 -4.11 3.57 16.10
N LEU A 112 -3.24 2.59 16.35
CA LEU A 112 -3.36 1.68 17.48
C LEU A 112 -3.22 2.41 18.82
N SER A 113 -2.25 3.31 18.92
CA SER A 113 -2.02 4.10 20.13
C SER A 113 -3.19 5.05 20.42
N SER A 114 -3.88 5.54 19.37
CA SER A 114 -5.05 6.40 19.50
C SER A 114 -6.30 5.73 20.08
N ILE A 115 -6.34 4.40 20.13
CA ILE A 115 -7.41 3.66 20.79
C ILE A 115 -7.32 3.82 22.31
N ASN A 116 -6.09 3.87 22.85
CA ASN A 116 -5.84 3.79 24.29
C ASN A 116 -5.36 5.11 24.90
N SER A 117 -5.04 6.11 24.08
CA SER A 117 -4.47 7.37 24.55
C SER A 117 -5.10 8.57 23.84
N PRO A 118 -5.40 9.66 24.57
CA PRO A 118 -5.92 10.88 23.97
C PRO A 118 -4.84 11.59 23.14
N ALA A 119 -5.30 12.46 22.24
CA ALA A 119 -4.43 13.19 21.32
C ALA A 119 -3.35 14.03 22.03
N GLU A 120 -3.62 14.57 23.23
CA GLU A 120 -2.63 15.38 23.97
C GLU A 120 -1.46 14.55 24.50
N ARG A 121 -1.61 13.23 24.68
CA ARG A 121 -0.50 12.34 25.04
C ARG A 121 0.23 11.85 23.81
N LEU A 122 -0.50 11.57 22.73
CA LEU A 122 0.07 11.06 21.49
C LEU A 122 1.00 12.05 20.81
N GLN A 123 0.81 13.36 21.02
CA GLN A 123 1.67 14.39 20.43
C GLN A 123 3.14 14.27 20.81
N PHE A 124 3.45 13.60 21.92
CA PHE A 124 4.81 13.37 22.41
C PHE A 124 5.40 12.03 21.94
N THR A 125 4.67 11.26 21.14
CA THR A 125 5.16 9.98 20.62
C THR A 125 5.96 10.17 19.34
N ALA A 126 6.97 9.33 19.13
CA ALA A 126 7.78 9.32 17.91
C ALA A 126 6.95 9.28 16.60
N PRO A 127 5.95 8.38 16.42
CA PRO A 127 5.17 8.35 15.19
C PRO A 127 4.41 9.66 14.95
N TYR A 128 3.89 10.31 16.00
CA TYR A 128 3.22 11.59 15.85
C TYR A 128 4.19 12.69 15.38
N ILE A 129 5.32 12.84 16.06
CA ILE A 129 6.29 13.90 15.77
C ILE A 129 6.86 13.74 14.35
N ILE A 130 7.17 12.51 13.94
CA ILE A 130 7.68 12.24 12.58
C ILE A 130 6.63 12.62 11.53
N LEU A 131 5.37 12.22 11.72
CA LEU A 131 4.29 12.53 10.77
C LEU A 131 3.95 14.02 10.74
N LEU A 132 4.03 14.68 11.89
CA LEU A 132 3.89 16.12 12.00
C LEU A 132 4.99 16.84 11.20
N ASP A 133 6.26 16.43 11.34
CA ASP A 133 7.37 16.98 10.55
C ASP A 133 7.21 16.71 9.05
N VAL A 134 6.68 15.55 8.66
CA VAL A 134 6.35 15.26 7.25
C VAL A 134 5.28 16.24 6.73
N ALA A 135 4.19 16.47 7.48
CA ALA A 135 3.17 17.44 7.10
C ALA A 135 3.75 18.85 6.98
N ARG A 136 4.55 19.29 7.97
CA ARG A 136 5.23 20.59 7.97
C ARG A 136 6.11 20.75 6.73
N LYS A 137 6.97 19.78 6.43
CA LYS A 137 7.86 19.81 5.25
C LYS A 137 7.11 19.89 3.94
N ARG A 138 5.92 19.28 3.83
CA ARG A 138 5.08 19.35 2.63
C ARG A 138 4.39 20.69 2.47
N LEU A 139 4.10 21.37 3.58
CA LEU A 139 3.49 22.70 3.61
C LEU A 139 4.51 23.84 3.49
N GLY A 140 5.79 23.59 3.75
CA GLY A 140 6.90 24.57 3.92
C GLY A 140 7.26 25.46 2.72
N GLY A 141 6.37 25.62 1.73
CA GLY A 141 6.49 26.61 0.67
C GLY A 141 5.25 27.49 0.47
N SER A 142 4.17 27.28 1.24
CA SER A 142 2.86 27.89 0.96
C SER A 142 2.25 28.66 2.13
N LEU A 143 2.92 28.76 3.28
CA LEU A 143 2.30 29.23 4.53
C LEU A 143 2.93 30.49 5.09
N SER A 144 2.06 31.35 5.62
CA SER A 144 2.44 32.49 6.46
C SER A 144 3.03 32.00 7.79
N SER A 145 3.91 32.79 8.40
CA SER A 145 4.55 32.47 9.69
C SER A 145 3.58 32.31 10.86
N GLN A 146 2.32 32.75 10.69
CA GLN A 146 1.23 32.63 11.67
C GLN A 146 0.27 31.48 11.38
N ALA A 147 0.50 30.71 10.31
CA ALA A 147 -0.38 29.61 9.97
C ALA A 147 -0.25 28.45 10.98
N PHE A 148 -1.34 27.72 11.11
CA PHE A 148 -1.38 26.43 11.80
C PHE A 148 -1.47 25.31 10.77
N TYR A 149 -1.04 24.12 11.15
CA TYR A 149 -1.19 22.92 10.34
C TYR A 149 -1.69 21.73 11.15
N GLN A 150 -2.33 20.82 10.43
CA GLN A 150 -2.93 19.62 10.98
C GLN A 150 -2.81 18.48 9.96
N PHE A 151 -2.67 17.25 10.44
CA PHE A 151 -2.75 16.06 9.62
C PHE A 151 -3.85 15.12 10.12
N ALA A 152 -4.31 14.24 9.22
CA ALA A 152 -5.22 13.16 9.55
C ALA A 152 -4.82 11.87 8.84
N LEU A 153 -5.15 10.75 9.47
CA LEU A 153 -4.95 9.42 8.90
C LEU A 153 -6.30 8.85 8.48
N VAL A 154 -6.41 8.51 7.20
CA VAL A 154 -7.64 7.96 6.62
C VAL A 154 -7.37 6.55 6.11
N GLU A 155 -8.28 5.64 6.41
CA GLU A 155 -8.24 4.25 5.95
C GLU A 155 -9.35 4.01 4.94
N THR A 156 -9.04 3.37 3.82
CA THR A 156 -10.02 2.80 2.90
C THR A 156 -9.82 1.29 2.84
N ARG A 157 -10.91 0.51 2.85
CA ARG A 157 -10.90 -0.95 2.77
C ARG A 157 -11.17 -1.43 1.35
N GLY A 158 -10.35 -2.37 0.90
CA GLY A 158 -10.56 -3.16 -0.30
C GLY A 158 -9.64 -2.80 -1.47
N PRO A 159 -9.60 -3.66 -2.51
CA PRO A 159 -8.69 -3.55 -3.65
C PRO A 159 -8.97 -2.36 -4.58
N SER A 160 -10.18 -1.81 -4.48
CA SER A 160 -10.68 -0.66 -5.23
C SER A 160 -11.33 0.24 -4.19
N GLY A 161 -10.90 1.51 -4.07
CA GLY A 161 -11.32 2.48 -3.04
C GLY A 161 -12.80 2.89 -3.04
N ALA A 162 -13.70 1.90 -3.15
CA ALA A 162 -15.15 2.03 -3.13
C ALA A 162 -15.74 1.88 -1.71
N SER A 163 -14.93 1.54 -0.70
CA SER A 163 -15.37 1.62 0.69
C SER A 163 -15.39 3.07 1.15
N VAL A 164 -16.36 3.43 1.98
CA VAL A 164 -16.41 4.73 2.65
C VAL A 164 -15.08 4.96 3.41
N PRO A 165 -14.35 6.06 3.12
CA PRO A 165 -13.12 6.39 3.84
C PRO A 165 -13.40 6.59 5.32
N ARG A 166 -12.63 5.93 6.17
CA ARG A 166 -12.76 6.04 7.63
C ARG A 166 -11.59 6.80 8.19
N VAL A 167 -11.85 7.94 8.83
CA VAL A 167 -10.80 8.66 9.52
C VAL A 167 -10.43 7.90 10.80
N ARG A 168 -9.16 7.57 10.93
CA ARG A 168 -8.60 6.85 12.08
C ARG A 168 -8.01 7.78 13.12
N PHE A 169 -7.47 8.91 12.69
CA PHE A 169 -6.81 9.84 13.59
C PHE A 169 -6.83 11.27 13.06
N TYR A 170 -6.97 12.23 13.98
CA TYR A 170 -6.75 13.65 13.74
C TYR A 170 -5.68 14.16 14.69
N SER A 171 -4.69 14.88 14.16
CA SER A 171 -3.71 15.57 15.00
C SER A 171 -4.35 16.79 15.68
N LEU A 172 -3.68 17.29 16.71
CA LEU A 172 -3.94 18.65 17.19
C LEU A 172 -3.44 19.66 16.14
N THR A 173 -3.88 20.91 16.26
CA THR A 173 -3.38 22.01 15.42
C THR A 173 -2.07 22.53 15.98
N HIS A 174 -1.05 22.63 15.13
CA HIS A 174 0.29 23.08 15.50
C HIS A 174 0.66 24.35 14.75
N PRO A 175 1.33 25.33 15.38
CA PRO A 175 1.83 26.52 14.70
C PRO A 175 3.02 26.17 13.79
N VAL A 176 3.18 26.90 12.68
CA VAL A 176 4.23 26.67 11.65
C VAL A 176 5.66 27.07 12.09
N SER A 177 5.85 27.62 13.30
CA SER A 177 7.12 28.16 13.84
C SER A 177 8.40 27.40 13.47
#